data_AF-A0A7C7GNT0-F1
#
_entry.id   AF-A0A7C7GNT0-F1
#
_cell.length_a   1.000
_cell.length_b   1.000
_cell.length_c   1.000
_cell.angle_alpha   90.00
_cell.angle_beta   90.00
_cell.angle_gamma   90.00
#
_symmetry.space_group_name_H-M   'P 1'
#
loop_
_entity.id
_entity.type
_entity.pdbx_description
1 polymer ?
#
loop_
_entity_poly.entity_id
_entity_poly.type
_entity_poly.pdbx_seq_one_letter_code
_entity_poly.pdbx_strand_id
1 'polypeptide(L)'
;MKPKQIYQKNDIVLVNSFTAAEVHVRLKKRILKPKKGWGADGWDAQIIYEKDVNKLRKHGVPYKKGEKPIVFVFDWQLIKKC
;
A
#
# COMPACT_ATOMS: atom_id res chain seq x y z
N MET A 1 1.92 -18.00 18.30
CA MET A 1 2.18 -16.87 17.38
C MET A 1 1.14 -16.91 16.27
N LYS A 2 0.51 -15.77 15.90
CA LYS A 2 -0.44 -15.75 14.78
C LYS A 2 0.32 -16.08 13.48
N PRO A 3 -0.25 -16.90 12.57
CA PRO A 3 0.41 -17.19 11.30
C PRO A 3 0.65 -15.89 10.52
N LYS A 4 1.87 -15.72 9.98
CA LYS A 4 2.21 -14.57 9.14
C LYS A 4 1.34 -14.63 7.88
N GLN A 5 0.43 -13.67 7.74
CA GLN A 5 -0.51 -13.64 6.62
C GLN A 5 0.27 -13.48 5.31
N ILE A 6 0.08 -14.44 4.39
CA ILE A 6 0.74 -14.44 3.08
C ILE A 6 -0.13 -13.63 2.13
N TYR A 7 0.40 -12.48 1.68
CA TYR A 7 -0.24 -11.62 0.70
C TYR A 7 0.18 -11.98 -0.72
N GLN A 8 -0.75 -11.87 -1.66
CA GLN A 8 -0.54 -12.25 -3.06
C GLN A 8 -0.93 -11.14 -4.04
N LYS A 9 -0.49 -11.27 -5.29
CA LYS A 9 -0.88 -10.38 -6.38
C LYS A 9 -2.40 -10.35 -6.52
N ASN A 10 -2.94 -9.16 -6.76
CA ASN A 10 -4.36 -8.83 -6.86
C ASN A 10 -5.15 -8.83 -5.54
N ASP A 11 -4.54 -9.19 -4.40
CA ASP A 11 -5.20 -9.03 -3.11
C ASP A 11 -5.55 -7.56 -2.86
N ILE A 12 -6.73 -7.33 -2.29
CA ILE A 12 -7.12 -6.04 -1.73
C ILE A 12 -6.76 -6.09 -0.25
N VAL A 13 -5.99 -5.11 0.19
CA VAL A 13 -5.46 -5.05 1.55
C VAL A 13 -5.64 -3.67 2.12
N LEU A 14 -5.84 -3.62 3.44
CA LEU A 14 -5.79 -2.40 4.23
C LEU A 14 -4.35 -2.14 4.64
N VAL A 15 -3.87 -0.92 4.45
CA VAL A 15 -2.49 -0.53 4.74
C VAL A 15 -2.42 0.77 5.50
N ASN A 16 -1.41 0.92 6.37
CA ASN A 16 -1.08 2.17 7.01
C ASN A 16 -0.22 3.04 6.10
N SER A 17 -0.71 4.21 5.72
CA SER A 17 0.09 5.19 4.98
C SER A 17 1.11 5.87 5.89
N PHE A 18 2.06 6.60 5.28
CA PHE A 18 2.99 7.47 6.02
C PHE A 18 2.31 8.64 6.75
N THR A 19 1.06 8.97 6.38
CA THR A 19 0.26 9.99 7.07
C THR A 19 -0.59 9.38 8.19
N ALA A 20 -0.28 8.15 8.62
CA ALA A 20 -1.08 7.34 9.57
C ALA A 20 -2.53 7.10 9.13
N ALA A 21 -2.85 7.32 7.85
CA ALA A 21 -4.17 7.08 7.32
C ALA A 21 -4.25 5.66 6.76
N GLU A 22 -5.26 4.91 7.20
CA GLU A 22 -5.55 3.60 6.62
C GLU A 22 -6.22 3.72 5.25
N VAL A 23 -5.67 3.04 4.25
CA VAL A 23 -6.17 3.06 2.87
C VAL A 23 -6.20 1.66 2.26
N HIS A 24 -7.11 1.45 1.31
CA HIS A 24 -7.21 0.19 0.59
C HIS A 24 -6.42 0.25 -0.71
N VAL A 25 -5.58 -0.76 -0.90
CA VAL A 25 -4.80 -0.92 -2.12
C VAL A 25 -4.98 -2.30 -2.71
N ARG A 26 -4.88 -2.39 -4.03
CA ARG A 26 -4.74 -3.66 -4.74
C ARG A 26 -3.27 -3.91 -5.02
N LEU A 27 -2.74 -5.03 -4.54
CA LEU A 27 -1.35 -5.43 -4.78
C LEU A 27 -1.15 -5.79 -6.26
N LYS A 28 -0.16 -5.20 -6.92
CA LYS A 28 0.10 -5.39 -8.36
C LYS A 28 1.34 -6.22 -8.62
N LYS A 29 2.46 -5.88 -8.00
CA LYS A 29 3.75 -6.53 -8.24
C LYS A 29 4.54 -6.61 -6.94
N ARG A 30 5.04 -7.81 -6.64
CA ARG A 30 5.96 -8.02 -5.51
C ARG A 30 7.32 -7.43 -5.85
N ILE A 31 7.87 -6.63 -4.95
CA ILE A 31 9.20 -6.07 -5.06
C ILE A 31 10.02 -6.58 -3.87
N LEU A 32 11.12 -7.25 -4.19
CA LEU A 32 12.07 -7.73 -3.19
C LEU A 32 13.26 -6.79 -3.15
N LYS A 33 13.76 -6.53 -1.93
CA LYS A 33 14.99 -5.76 -1.77
C LYS A 33 16.16 -6.47 -2.45
N PRO A 34 17.15 -5.73 -2.98
CA PRO A 34 18.35 -6.33 -3.54
C PRO A 34 19.15 -7.07 -2.46
N LYS A 35 19.84 -8.16 -2.85
CA LYS A 35 20.69 -8.94 -1.92
C LYS A 35 21.85 -8.13 -1.34
N LYS A 36 22.36 -7.17 -2.11
CA LYS A 36 23.39 -6.22 -1.72
C LYS A 36 22.87 -4.83 -2.03
N GLY A 37 22.69 -4.00 -1.00
CA GLY A 37 22.14 -2.64 -1.12
C GLY A 37 21.11 -2.31 -0.05
N TRP A 38 20.70 -1.05 -0.02
CA TRP A 38 19.68 -0.54 0.89
C TRP A 38 18.28 -0.69 0.28
N GLY A 39 17.28 -0.97 1.12
CA GLY A 39 15.90 -1.10 0.71
C GLY A 39 15.11 -2.06 1.59
N ALA A 40 13.83 -2.23 1.26
CA ALA A 40 12.92 -3.12 1.96
C ALA A 40 11.97 -3.82 0.98
N ASP A 41 11.46 -4.96 1.43
CA ASP A 41 10.48 -5.71 0.67
C ASP A 41 9.12 -5.01 0.70
N GLY A 42 8.38 -5.13 -0.39
CA GLY A 42 7.09 -4.49 -0.51
C GLY A 42 6.39 -4.84 -1.81
N TRP A 43 5.49 -3.95 -2.21
CA TRP A 43 4.63 -4.11 -3.36
C TRP A 43 4.45 -2.78 -4.09
N ASP A 44 4.48 -2.83 -5.42
CA ASP A 44 3.72 -1.86 -6.18
C ASP A 44 2.23 -2.17 -5.98
N ALA A 45 1.46 -1.17 -5.57
CA ALA A 45 0.04 -1.29 -5.28
C ALA A 45 -0.73 -0.10 -5.82
N GLN A 46 -2.01 -0.30 -6.15
CA GLN A 46 -2.88 0.76 -6.64
C GLN A 46 -3.93 1.11 -5.60
N ILE A 47 -4.09 2.38 -5.26
CA ILE A 47 -5.21 2.83 -4.41
C ILE A 47 -6.51 2.67 -5.20
N ILE A 48 -7.46 1.90 -4.65
CA ILE A 48 -8.64 1.47 -5.42
C ILE A 48 -9.90 2.31 -5.17
N TYR A 49 -9.99 3.01 -4.03
CA TYR A 49 -11.16 3.82 -3.70
C TYR A 49 -10.84 5.30 -3.70
N GLU A 50 -11.71 6.10 -4.34
CA GLU A 50 -11.58 7.56 -4.35
C GLU A 50 -11.64 8.16 -2.95
N LYS A 51 -12.43 7.56 -2.04
CA LYS A 51 -12.49 7.99 -0.63
C LYS A 51 -11.13 7.93 0.06
N ASP A 52 -10.28 6.97 -0.30
CA ASP A 52 -8.96 6.79 0.30
C ASP A 52 -7.96 7.80 -0.29
N VAL A 53 -8.05 8.08 -1.59
CA VAL A 53 -7.31 9.18 -2.23
C VAL A 53 -7.70 10.52 -1.59
N ASN A 54 -8.99 10.78 -1.41
CA ASN A 54 -9.47 11.99 -0.77
C ASN A 54 -9.05 12.07 0.70
N LYS A 55 -9.00 10.93 1.42
CA LYS A 55 -8.45 10.87 2.79
C LYS A 55 -6.98 11.30 2.80
N LEU A 56 -6.15 10.76 1.90
CA LEU A 56 -4.74 11.13 1.80
C LEU A 56 -4.55 12.60 1.41
N ARG A 57 -5.37 13.12 0.50
CA ARG A 57 -5.37 14.56 0.14
C ARG A 57 -5.66 15.46 1.33
N LYS A 58 -6.60 15.09 2.21
CA LYS A 58 -6.86 15.81 3.46
C LYS A 58 -5.67 15.80 4.43
N HIS A 59 -4.79 14.81 4.32
CA HIS A 59 -3.55 14.71 5.09
C HIS A 59 -2.34 15.31 4.34
N GLY A 60 -2.56 16.09 3.28
CA GLY A 60 -1.50 16.83 2.58
C GLY A 60 -0.80 16.05 1.46
N VAL A 61 -1.24 14.84 1.12
CA VAL A 61 -0.66 14.08 0.00
C VAL A 61 -1.10 14.73 -1.32
N PRO A 62 -0.19 15.08 -2.24
CA PRO A 62 -0.47 15.94 -3.40
C PRO A 62 -1.14 15.21 -4.57
N TYR A 63 -2.13 14.35 -4.31
CA TYR A 63 -2.90 13.68 -5.36
C TYR A 63 -3.97 14.60 -5.96
N LYS A 64 -4.26 14.36 -7.24
CA LYS A 64 -5.37 15.01 -7.95
C LYS A 64 -6.70 14.35 -7.61
N LYS A 65 -7.79 15.11 -7.75
CA LYS A 65 -9.15 14.56 -7.59
C LYS A 65 -9.42 13.53 -8.70
N GLY A 66 -9.96 12.37 -8.34
CA GLY A 66 -10.24 11.28 -9.29
C GLY A 66 -9.03 10.47 -9.73
N GLU A 67 -7.84 10.76 -9.20
CA GLU A 67 -6.62 10.00 -9.51
C GLU A 67 -6.69 8.58 -8.94
N LYS A 68 -6.06 7.62 -9.63
CA LYS A 68 -5.89 6.23 -9.17
C LYS A 68 -4.40 5.89 -9.04
N PRO A 69 -3.70 6.49 -8.05
CA PRO A 69 -2.26 6.44 -7.97
C PRO A 69 -1.74 5.02 -7.76
N ILE A 70 -0.59 4.73 -8.38
CA ILE A 70 0.23 3.55 -8.11
C ILE A 70 1.31 4.00 -7.12
N VAL A 71 1.45 3.26 -6.03
CA VAL A 71 2.32 3.58 -4.90
C VAL A 71 3.12 2.36 -4.49
N PHE A 72 4.26 2.60 -3.87
CA PHE A 72 5.01 1.55 -3.20
C PHE A 72 4.50 1.38 -1.77
N VAL A 73 4.21 0.14 -1.38
CA VAL A 73 3.77 -0.22 -0.03
C VAL A 73 4.77 -1.20 0.56
N PHE A 74 5.33 -0.84 1.71
CA PHE A 74 6.24 -1.71 2.45
C PHE A 74 5.48 -2.84 3.15
N ASP A 75 6.14 -3.98 3.34
CA ASP A 75 5.51 -5.12 4.02
C ASP A 75 5.01 -4.81 5.43
N TRP A 76 5.75 -3.98 6.17
CA TRP A 76 5.36 -3.57 7.53
C TRP A 76 4.15 -2.64 7.55
N GLN A 77 3.71 -2.10 6.41
CA GLN A 77 2.50 -1.29 6.30
C GLN A 77 1.24 -2.14 6.07
N LEU A 78 1.38 -3.42 5.74
CA LEU A 78 0.25 -4.32 5.47
C LEU A 78 -0.44 -4.72 6.78
N ILE A 79 -1.72 -4.38 6.92
CA ILE A 79 -2.49 -4.65 8.15
C ILE A 79 -3.27 -5.95 8.02
N LYS A 80 -4.17 -6.03 7.04
CA LYS A 80 -5.02 -7.19 6.79
C LYS A 80 -5.51 -7.23 5.34
N LYS A 81 -5.87 -8.43 4.88
CA LYS A 81 -6.63 -8.62 3.65
C LYS A 81 -8.09 -8.20 3.88
N CYS A 82 -8.70 -7.60 2.87
CA CYS A 82 -10.11 -7.16 2.88
C CYS A 82 -10.98 -8.08 2.02
#